data_AF-T2ILN7-F1
#
_entry.id   AF-T2ILN7-F1
#
_cell.length_a   1.000
_cell.length_b   1.000
_cell.length_c   1.000
_cell.angle_alpha   90.00
_cell.angle_beta   90.00
_cell.angle_gamma   90.00
#
_symmetry.space_group_name_H-M   'P 1'
#
loop_
_entity.id
_entity.type
_entity.pdbx_description
1 polymer ?
#
loop_
_entity_poly.entity_id
_entity_poly.type
_entity_poly.pdbx_seq_one_letter_code
_entity_poly.pdbx_strand_id
1 'polypeptide(L)' 'MDKQNYLLFVVHLQQEDDMIRIISARKATRKERNYYEN' A
#
# COMPACT_ATOMS: atom_id res chain seq x y z
N MET A 1 -8.46 -8.82 19.62
CA MET A 1 -7.28 -8.20 18.98
C MET A 1 -7.72 -7.72 17.61
N ASP A 2 -8.27 -6.50 17.54
CA ASP A 2 -8.69 -5.89 16.27
C ASP A 2 -7.45 -5.55 15.42
N LYS A 3 -7.03 -6.47 14.56
CA LYS A 3 -6.05 -6.16 13.50
C LYS A 3 -6.77 -5.31 12.45
N GLN A 4 -6.83 -4.01 12.67
CA GLN A 4 -7.31 -3.08 11.65
C GLN A 4 -6.23 -2.93 10.59
N ASN A 5 -6.17 -3.89 9.66
CA ASN A 5 -5.25 -3.87 8.54
C ASN A 5 -5.63 -2.69 7.62
N TYR A 6 -4.80 -1.65 7.66
CA TYR A 6 -4.91 -0.52 6.75
C TYR A 6 -4.13 -0.87 5.47
N LEU A 7 -4.81 -1.46 4.49
CA LEU A 7 -4.25 -1.59 3.15
C LEU A 7 -3.97 -0.18 2.58
N LEU A 8 -2.70 0.06 2.26
CA LEU A 8 -2.24 1.28 1.61
C LEU A 8 -1.95 1.00 0.13
N PHE A 9 -2.31 1.96 -0.71
CA PHE A 9 -1.94 1.97 -2.12
C PHE A 9 -0.81 2.97 -2.32
N VAL A 10 0.39 2.47 -2.65
CA VAL A 10 1.57 3.28 -2.91
C VAL A 10 1.42 3.94 -4.29
N VAL A 11 1.48 5.28 -4.32
CA VAL A 11 1.29 6.07 -5.54
C VAL A 11 2.64 6.49 -6.12
N HIS A 12 3.60 6.77 -5.25
CA HIS A 12 4.95 7.12 -5.66
C HIS A 12 5.97 6.39 -4.78
N LEU A 13 6.88 5.69 -5.44
CA LEU A 13 8.03 5.05 -4.83
C LEU A 13 9.26 5.33 -5.67
N GLN A 14 10.40 5.20 -5.02
CA GLN A 14 11.70 5.21 -5.65
C GLN A 14 12.40 3.90 -5.28
N GLN A 15 13.12 3.32 -6.23
CA GLN A 15 13.96 2.16 -5.99
C GLN A 15 15.42 2.59 -6.18
N GLU A 16 16.25 2.33 -5.19
CA GLU A 16 17.70 2.58 -5.21
C GLU A 16 18.39 1.31 -4.74
N ASP A 17 19.24 0.75 -5.59
CA ASP A 17 19.92 -0.54 -5.37
C ASP A 17 18.93 -1.62 -4.86
N ASP A 18 19.13 -2.08 -3.64
CA ASP A 18 18.34 -3.11 -2.97
C ASP A 18 17.26 -2.53 -2.04
N MET A 19 16.96 -1.24 -2.13
CA MET A 19 16.01 -0.54 -1.27
C MET A 19 14.84 0.08 -2.05
N ILE A 20 13.65 0.02 -1.45
CA ILE A 20 12.46 0.73 -1.92
C ILE A 20 12.13 1.84 -0.92
N ARG A 21 12.08 3.08 -1.40
CA ARG A 21 11.62 4.25 -0.65
C ARG A 21 10.19 4.59 -1.07
N ILE A 22 9.25 4.45 -0.14
CA ILE A 22 7.87 4.91 -0.35
C ILE A 22 7.84 6.43 -0.14
N ILE A 23 7.46 7.17 -1.17
CA ILE A 23 7.37 8.64 -1.13
C ILE A 23 5.94 9.09 -0.85
N SER A 24 4.95 8.42 -1.43
CA SER A 24 3.54 8.71 -1.14
C SER A 24 2.68 7.45 -1.19
N ALA A 25 1.76 7.36 -0.23
CA ALA A 25 0.75 6.32 -0.17
C ALA A 25 -0.57 6.91 0.31
N ARG A 26 -1.67 6.33 -0.15
CA ARG A 26 -3.02 6.65 0.35
C ARG A 26 -3.71 5.40 0.85
N LYS A 27 -4.81 5.58 1.58
CA LYS A 27 -5.70 4.46 1.90
C LYS A 27 -6.18 3.81 0.60
N ALA A 28 -6.14 2.48 0.55
CA ALA A 28 -6.71 1.74 -0.56
C ALA A 28 -8.22 1.98 -0.63
N THR A 29 -8.74 2.15 -1.83
CA THR A 29 -10.19 2.18 -2.07
C THR A 29 -10.78 0.80 -1.78
N ARG A 30 -12.10 0.72 -1.61
CA ARG A 30 -12.79 -0.57 -1.43
C ARG A 30 -12.56 -1.52 -2.61
N LYS A 31 -12.50 -1.00 -3.84
CA LYS A 31 -12.26 -1.81 -5.04
C LYS A 31 -10.84 -2.39 -5.05
N GLU A 32 -9.83 -1.56 -4.75
CA GLU A 32 -8.43 -2.02 -4.65
C GLU A 32 -8.26 -3.02 -3.51
N ARG A 33 -8.90 -2.78 -2.36
CA ARG A 33 -8.90 -3.72 -1.24
C ARG A 33 -9.42 -5.08 -1.65
N ASN A 34 -10.59 -5.12 -2.28
CA ASN A 34 -11.15 -6.37 -2.80
C ASN A 34 -10.27 -7.02 -3.87
N TYR A 35 -9.49 -6.26 -4.62
CA TYR A 35 -8.60 -6.81 -5.65
C TYR A 35 -7.34 -7.44 -5.05
N TYR A 36 -6.76 -6.85 -3.98
CA TYR A 36 -5.49 -7.32 -3.40
C TYR A 36 -5.65 -8.28 -2.22
N GLU A 37 -6.82 -8.32 -1.57
CA GLU A 37 -7.08 -9.20 -0.42
C GLU A 37 -7.82 -10.52 -0.78
N ASN A 38 -8.21 -10.73 -2.04
CA ASN A 38 -8.82 -11.97 -2.55
C ASN A 38 -7.88 -12.70 -3.51
#